data_AF-A0A6H9YKB6-F1
#
_entry.id   AF-A0A6H9YKB6-F1
#
_cell.length_a   1.000
_cell.length_b   1.000
_cell.length_c   1.000
_cell.angle_alpha   90.00
_cell.angle_beta   90.00
_cell.angle_gamma   90.00
#
_symmetry.space_group_name_H-M   'P 1'
#
loop_
_entity.id
_entity.type
_entity.pdbx_description
1 polymer ?
#
loop_
_entity_poly.entity_id
_entity_poly.type
_entity_poly.pdbx_seq_one_letter_code
_entity_poly.pdbx_strand_id
1 'polypeptide(L)'
;MSIRKQLAPPRPLAVGDVISAHSRDLGEWTAAQIIRINADTQTAAVLELDWSGPEPSSVADLGDVAPLRLTHHSWNGGLSFCNHAWVLPRSYKVIGSMRLLHDHPANSWAYGWNLGDQLARQRRWDRGAGEDPAAAWKAEYTGETVNEFLSRPAAPRPEVAHLTIRDIDSLDCAQLVQRFPQLTRLHLHGRLGLLHAAGELNRLACLRRIHVVDLFGMTEQDRLRPQSVPEMESVDLHGIPADYAAAMRSTWRPEIPAGTYVSIRRARKPDWVQENRNNPLRDWDGREQISTTTYNRAVAQYKTTRKAVLQTLAEEPADGRSAPLEEIGRAYAEAFNQLDHQKGFIETVEREELFAALDHIVNEAEALHGPGLEDARNSLISGAESVRDW
;
A
#
# COMPACT_ATOMS: atom_id res chain seq x y z
N MET A 1 12.04 17.82 -5.58
CA MET A 1 11.21 18.60 -6.53
C MET A 1 9.74 18.28 -6.28
N SER A 2 9.04 19.23 -5.65
CA SER A 2 7.59 19.17 -5.45
C SER A 2 6.91 19.10 -6.81
N ILE A 3 6.00 18.15 -7.01
CA ILE A 3 5.15 18.13 -8.21
C ILE A 3 4.39 19.45 -8.16
N ARG A 4 4.55 20.32 -9.16
CA ARG A 4 3.71 21.54 -9.26
C ARG A 4 2.25 21.08 -9.15
N LYS A 5 1.52 21.64 -8.19
CA LYS A 5 0.10 21.37 -8.01
C LYS A 5 -0.59 21.67 -9.33
N GLN A 6 -0.98 20.63 -10.05
CA GLN A 6 -1.78 20.73 -11.27
C GLN A 6 -3.09 21.41 -10.89
N LEU A 7 -3.49 22.42 -11.67
CA LEU A 7 -4.72 23.20 -11.43
C LEU A 7 -5.93 22.62 -12.19
N ALA A 8 -5.69 21.64 -13.06
CA ALA A 8 -6.71 20.95 -13.83
C ALA A 8 -6.35 19.45 -13.98
N PRO A 9 -7.34 18.58 -14.19
CA PRO A 9 -7.12 17.18 -14.53
C PRO A 9 -6.18 17.02 -15.76
N PRO A 10 -5.22 16.06 -15.74
CA PRO A 10 -4.28 15.87 -16.85
C PRO A 10 -4.93 15.49 -18.18
N ARG A 11 -5.97 14.65 -18.12
CA ARG A 11 -6.87 14.39 -19.24
C ARG A 11 -8.15 15.20 -19.01
N PRO A 12 -8.73 15.82 -20.06
CA PRO A 12 -9.95 16.60 -19.93
C PRO A 12 -11.04 15.82 -19.19
N LEU A 13 -11.52 16.40 -18.11
CA LEU A 13 -12.57 15.86 -17.25
C LEU A 13 -13.29 17.03 -16.58
N ALA A 14 -14.60 17.07 -16.68
CA ALA A 14 -15.45 18.13 -16.12
C ALA A 14 -16.58 17.55 -15.27
N VAL A 15 -17.15 18.39 -14.41
CA VAL A 15 -18.38 18.05 -13.68
C VAL A 15 -19.53 17.91 -14.67
N GLY A 16 -20.29 16.82 -14.57
CA GLY A 16 -21.36 16.42 -15.48
C GLY A 16 -20.93 15.41 -16.53
N ASP A 17 -19.62 15.22 -16.75
CA ASP A 17 -19.12 14.24 -17.70
C ASP A 17 -19.52 12.82 -17.30
N VAL A 18 -19.87 12.03 -18.31
CA VAL A 18 -20.11 10.60 -18.18
C VAL A 18 -18.92 9.87 -18.75
N ILE A 19 -18.32 9.02 -17.93
CA ILE A 19 -17.20 8.17 -18.30
C ILE A 19 -17.67 6.73 -18.45
N SER A 20 -16.96 5.96 -19.27
CA SER A 20 -17.20 4.54 -19.46
C SER A 20 -15.89 3.75 -19.48
N ALA A 21 -15.93 2.53 -18.95
CA ALA A 21 -14.84 1.57 -18.98
C ALA A 21 -15.39 0.14 -19.05
N HIS A 22 -14.59 -0.78 -19.59
CA HIS A 22 -14.93 -2.19 -19.62
C HIS A 22 -14.74 -2.84 -18.23
N SER A 23 -15.77 -3.50 -17.71
CA SER A 23 -15.70 -4.29 -16.49
C SER A 23 -15.35 -5.74 -16.81
N ARG A 24 -14.22 -6.23 -16.28
CA ARG A 24 -13.83 -7.63 -16.40
C ARG A 24 -14.85 -8.57 -15.74
N ASP A 25 -15.43 -8.15 -14.62
CA ASP A 25 -16.34 -8.99 -13.83
C ASP A 25 -17.70 -9.19 -14.50
N LEU A 26 -18.12 -8.19 -15.30
CA LEU A 26 -19.37 -8.26 -16.06
C LEU A 26 -19.16 -8.75 -17.49
N GLY A 27 -17.95 -8.59 -18.05
CA GLY A 27 -17.70 -8.79 -19.48
C GLY A 27 -18.39 -7.73 -20.35
N GLU A 28 -18.78 -6.60 -19.76
CA GLU A 28 -19.57 -5.54 -20.36
C GLU A 28 -18.96 -4.18 -20.02
N TRP A 29 -19.32 -3.15 -20.79
CA TRP A 29 -18.99 -1.78 -20.46
C TRP A 29 -19.90 -1.26 -19.37
N THR A 30 -19.36 -0.41 -18.50
CA THR A 30 -20.08 0.25 -17.41
C THR A 30 -19.91 1.76 -17.52
N ALA A 31 -20.70 2.52 -16.75
CA ALA A 31 -20.69 3.98 -16.82
C ALA A 31 -20.73 4.63 -15.43
N ALA A 32 -20.15 5.82 -15.33
CA ALA A 32 -20.20 6.68 -14.15
C ALA A 32 -20.29 8.15 -14.53
N GLN A 33 -20.85 8.98 -13.65
CA GLN A 33 -20.86 10.43 -13.79
C GLN A 33 -19.81 11.07 -12.87
N ILE A 34 -19.07 12.04 -13.39
CA ILE A 34 -18.24 12.93 -12.59
C ILE A 34 -19.13 14.01 -11.99
N ILE A 35 -19.27 14.05 -10.68
CA ILE A 35 -20.19 15.00 -10.04
C ILE A 35 -19.48 16.13 -9.31
N ARG A 36 -18.19 15.96 -8.97
CA ARG A 36 -17.34 17.02 -8.39
C ARG A 36 -15.89 16.86 -8.81
N ILE A 37 -15.18 17.97 -8.91
CA ILE A 37 -13.72 18.02 -9.09
C ILE A 37 -13.15 18.96 -8.04
N ASN A 38 -12.09 18.51 -7.34
CA ASN A 38 -11.40 19.30 -6.34
C ASN A 38 -9.92 19.45 -6.76
N ALA A 39 -9.53 20.67 -7.14
CA ALA A 39 -8.16 20.98 -7.53
C ALA A 39 -7.18 21.01 -6.34
N ASP A 40 -7.69 21.20 -5.13
CA ASP A 40 -6.84 21.24 -3.94
C ASP A 40 -6.34 19.86 -3.54
N THR A 41 -7.23 18.88 -3.58
CA THR A 41 -6.94 17.47 -3.29
C THR A 41 -6.59 16.68 -4.56
N GLN A 42 -6.76 17.27 -5.74
CA GLN A 42 -6.56 16.62 -7.04
C GLN A 42 -7.42 15.37 -7.21
N THR A 43 -8.68 15.46 -6.79
CA THR A 43 -9.64 14.35 -6.80
C THR A 43 -10.86 14.66 -7.66
N ALA A 44 -11.44 13.62 -8.24
CA ALA A 44 -12.74 13.63 -8.89
C ALA A 44 -13.69 12.72 -8.10
N ALA A 45 -14.90 13.19 -7.86
CA ALA A 45 -15.94 12.41 -7.21
C ALA A 45 -16.79 11.73 -8.29
N VAL A 46 -16.86 10.40 -8.22
CA VAL A 46 -17.35 9.52 -9.30
C VAL A 46 -18.57 8.76 -8.80
N LEU A 47 -19.72 9.01 -9.42
CA LEU A 47 -20.98 8.33 -9.14
C LEU A 47 -21.17 7.20 -10.15
N GLU A 48 -21.12 5.94 -9.72
CA GLU A 48 -21.41 4.81 -10.61
C GLU A 48 -22.90 4.81 -11.00
N LEU A 49 -23.17 4.45 -12.25
CA LEU A 49 -24.52 4.31 -12.77
C LEU A 49 -24.92 2.84 -12.75
N ASP A 50 -26.19 2.57 -12.52
CA ASP A 50 -26.77 1.23 -12.65
C ASP A 50 -26.97 0.91 -14.15
N TRP A 51 -25.85 0.73 -14.83
CA TRP A 51 -25.82 0.48 -16.27
C TRP A 51 -24.62 -0.40 -16.63
N SER A 52 -24.89 -1.41 -17.46
CA SER A 52 -23.86 -2.04 -18.27
C SER A 52 -24.43 -2.58 -19.57
N GLY A 53 -23.58 -2.74 -20.57
CA GLY A 53 -23.96 -3.29 -21.86
C GLY A 53 -22.83 -3.27 -22.89
N PRO A 54 -23.17 -3.26 -24.19
CA PRO A 54 -22.22 -3.05 -25.27
C PRO A 54 -21.43 -1.74 -25.12
N GLU A 55 -20.31 -1.62 -25.83
CA GLU A 55 -19.49 -0.42 -25.79
C GLU A 55 -20.29 0.84 -26.18
N PRO A 56 -20.49 1.82 -25.27
CA PRO A 56 -21.26 3.02 -25.59
C PRO A 56 -20.39 4.01 -26.35
N SER A 57 -20.94 4.60 -27.41
CA SER A 57 -20.32 5.69 -28.16
C SER A 57 -20.69 7.07 -27.60
N SER A 58 -21.87 7.18 -26.99
CA SER A 58 -22.38 8.41 -26.41
C SER A 58 -23.28 8.17 -25.18
N VAL A 59 -23.62 9.24 -24.46
CA VAL A 59 -24.62 9.18 -23.37
C VAL A 59 -25.99 8.67 -23.85
N ALA A 60 -26.36 8.90 -25.11
CA ALA A 60 -27.64 8.44 -25.65
C ALA A 60 -27.75 6.90 -25.68
N ASP A 61 -26.62 6.20 -25.81
CA ASP A 61 -26.57 4.73 -25.83
C ASP A 61 -26.88 4.13 -24.45
N LEU A 62 -26.84 4.94 -23.39
CA LEU A 62 -27.12 4.48 -22.04
C LEU A 62 -28.63 4.34 -21.76
N GLY A 63 -29.47 5.06 -22.52
CA GLY A 63 -30.91 5.15 -22.27
C GLY A 63 -31.22 5.85 -20.94
N ASP A 64 -32.29 5.40 -20.28
CA ASP A 64 -32.66 5.88 -18.95
C ASP A 64 -31.77 5.22 -17.88
N VAL A 65 -30.84 6.00 -17.33
CA VAL A 65 -29.90 5.54 -16.30
C VAL A 65 -30.19 6.15 -14.94
N ALA A 66 -30.01 5.34 -13.90
CA ALA A 66 -30.11 5.75 -12.50
C ALA A 66 -28.75 5.63 -11.80
N PRO A 67 -28.52 6.36 -10.69
CA PRO A 67 -27.39 6.12 -9.81
C PRO A 67 -27.40 4.69 -9.25
N LEU A 68 -26.25 4.03 -9.22
CA LEU A 68 -26.11 2.70 -8.62
C LEU A 68 -26.37 2.76 -7.11
N ARG A 69 -27.34 1.97 -6.65
CA ARG A 69 -27.65 1.76 -5.24
C ARG A 69 -27.07 0.45 -4.76
N LEU A 70 -26.40 0.48 -3.61
CA LEU A 70 -25.77 -0.67 -3.01
C LEU A 70 -26.63 -1.22 -1.87
N THR A 71 -27.01 -2.49 -1.98
CA THR A 71 -27.70 -3.26 -0.94
C THR A 71 -26.99 -4.58 -0.64
N HIS A 72 -25.87 -4.86 -1.32
CA HIS A 72 -25.10 -6.08 -1.10
C HIS A 72 -24.33 -6.05 0.22
N HIS A 73 -24.13 -7.22 0.84
CA HIS A 73 -23.36 -7.36 2.07
C HIS A 73 -23.86 -6.42 3.19
N SER A 74 -23.01 -5.53 3.71
CA SER A 74 -23.35 -4.59 4.79
C SER A 74 -23.91 -3.25 4.29
N TRP A 75 -24.17 -3.10 2.99
CA TRP A 75 -24.73 -1.86 2.43
C TRP A 75 -26.24 -1.75 2.68
N ASN A 76 -26.72 -0.53 2.92
CA ASN A 76 -28.09 -0.24 3.35
C ASN A 76 -28.85 0.69 2.38
N GLY A 77 -28.56 0.61 1.08
CA GLY A 77 -29.24 1.41 0.03
C GLY A 77 -28.52 2.70 -0.37
N GLY A 78 -27.30 2.92 0.12
CA GLY A 78 -26.43 4.04 -0.24
C GLY A 78 -26.05 4.05 -1.72
N LEU A 79 -25.68 5.22 -2.24
CA LEU A 79 -25.18 5.35 -3.62
C LEU A 79 -23.73 4.89 -3.71
N SER A 80 -23.36 4.22 -4.81
CA SER A 80 -21.95 3.99 -5.14
C SER A 80 -21.33 5.30 -5.64
N PHE A 81 -20.75 6.05 -4.71
CA PHE A 81 -20.18 7.36 -4.99
C PHE A 81 -18.91 7.58 -4.14
N CYS A 82 -17.77 7.81 -4.81
CA CYS A 82 -16.47 7.84 -4.16
C CYS A 82 -15.51 8.87 -4.79
N ASN A 83 -14.56 9.40 -4.00
CA ASN A 83 -13.47 10.22 -4.51
C ASN A 83 -12.32 9.35 -5.03
N HIS A 84 -11.86 9.64 -6.25
CA HIS A 84 -10.67 9.05 -6.86
C HIS A 84 -9.66 10.14 -7.20
N ALA A 85 -8.38 9.80 -7.35
CA ALA A 85 -7.42 10.69 -7.97
C ALA A 85 -7.92 11.10 -9.37
N TRP A 86 -7.88 12.38 -9.72
CA TRP A 86 -8.47 12.93 -10.95
C TRP A 86 -7.77 12.55 -12.26
N VAL A 87 -6.81 11.63 -12.21
CA VAL A 87 -6.14 11.11 -13.39
C VAL A 87 -7.03 10.02 -14.00
N LEU A 88 -7.75 10.38 -15.07
CA LEU A 88 -8.61 9.44 -15.79
C LEU A 88 -7.75 8.35 -16.47
N PRO A 89 -7.91 7.05 -16.14
CA PRO A 89 -7.05 6.00 -16.68
C PRO A 89 -7.24 5.79 -18.19
N ARG A 90 -6.20 5.37 -18.90
CA ARG A 90 -6.19 5.18 -20.37
C ARG A 90 -7.35 4.33 -20.90
N SER A 91 -7.76 3.31 -20.16
CA SER A 91 -8.89 2.44 -20.53
C SER A 91 -10.27 3.09 -20.39
N TYR A 92 -10.34 4.32 -19.86
CA TYR A 92 -11.56 5.07 -19.67
C TYR A 92 -11.72 6.12 -20.76
N LYS A 93 -12.97 6.31 -21.17
CA LYS A 93 -13.38 7.32 -22.13
C LYS A 93 -14.49 8.20 -21.57
N VAL A 94 -14.48 9.47 -21.94
CA VAL A 94 -15.62 10.37 -21.75
C VAL A 94 -16.55 10.17 -22.94
N ILE A 95 -17.83 9.89 -22.68
CA ILE A 95 -18.85 9.59 -23.71
C ILE A 95 -19.87 10.73 -23.86
N GLY A 96 -19.63 11.86 -23.21
CA GLY A 96 -20.50 13.04 -23.21
C GLY A 96 -20.76 13.53 -21.79
N SER A 97 -21.77 14.38 -21.63
CA SER A 97 -22.14 14.93 -20.33
C SER A 97 -23.67 14.89 -20.18
N MET A 98 -24.14 14.81 -18.93
CA MET A 98 -25.57 14.85 -18.60
C MET A 98 -25.81 15.70 -17.36
N ARG A 99 -27.08 16.04 -17.08
CA ARG A 99 -27.46 16.72 -15.84
C ARG A 99 -27.01 15.87 -14.64
N LEU A 100 -26.52 16.52 -13.59
CA LEU A 100 -26.11 15.83 -12.37
C LEU A 100 -27.27 15.03 -11.78
N LEU A 101 -27.04 13.74 -11.59
CA LEU A 101 -27.97 12.84 -10.88
C LEU A 101 -27.77 12.88 -9.36
N HIS A 102 -26.65 13.45 -8.92
CA HIS A 102 -26.31 13.66 -7.52
C HIS A 102 -25.41 14.89 -7.38
N ASP A 103 -25.55 15.63 -6.29
CA ASP A 103 -24.81 16.88 -6.07
C ASP A 103 -24.26 17.00 -4.63
N HIS A 104 -24.30 15.96 -3.80
CA HIS A 104 -23.65 15.97 -2.47
C HIS A 104 -22.16 15.59 -2.56
N PRO A 105 -21.34 15.97 -1.56
CA PRO A 105 -19.94 15.54 -1.50
C PRO A 105 -19.81 14.06 -1.09
N ALA A 106 -18.80 13.37 -1.65
CA ALA A 106 -18.42 12.04 -1.21
C ALA A 106 -17.55 12.15 0.03
N ASN A 107 -17.87 11.36 1.06
CA ASN A 107 -17.05 11.21 2.27
C ASN A 107 -16.24 9.91 2.26
N SER A 108 -16.05 9.31 1.08
CA SER A 108 -15.28 8.10 0.87
C SER A 108 -14.20 8.34 -0.18
N TRP A 109 -13.10 7.59 -0.08
CA TRP A 109 -11.97 7.63 -1.01
C TRP A 109 -11.60 6.23 -1.42
N ALA A 110 -11.31 6.06 -2.71
CA ALA A 110 -10.92 4.78 -3.27
C ALA A 110 -9.55 4.89 -3.93
N TYR A 111 -8.79 3.81 -3.76
CA TYR A 111 -7.51 3.66 -4.41
C TYR A 111 -7.68 3.14 -5.84
N GLY A 112 -7.21 3.92 -6.81
CA GLY A 112 -7.37 3.62 -8.23
C GLY A 112 -8.83 3.63 -8.69
N TRP A 113 -9.05 3.45 -9.99
CA TRP A 113 -10.38 3.40 -10.59
C TRP A 113 -10.78 1.94 -10.81
N ASN A 114 -11.92 1.49 -10.26
CA ASN A 114 -12.40 0.10 -10.39
C ASN A 114 -13.88 0.08 -10.82
N LEU A 115 -14.21 0.90 -11.80
CA LEU A 115 -15.57 1.08 -12.31
C LEU A 115 -16.21 -0.26 -12.69
N GLY A 116 -17.39 -0.55 -12.15
CA GLY A 116 -18.12 -1.78 -12.38
C GLY A 116 -17.88 -2.90 -11.36
N ASP A 117 -16.91 -2.78 -10.44
CA ASP A 117 -16.71 -3.77 -9.36
C ASP A 117 -17.96 -3.81 -8.44
N GLN A 118 -18.47 -2.64 -8.03
CA GLN A 118 -19.66 -2.55 -7.18
C GLN A 118 -20.92 -3.00 -7.93
N LEU A 119 -21.08 -2.62 -9.21
CA LEU A 119 -22.21 -3.08 -10.02
C LEU A 119 -22.20 -4.61 -10.17
N ALA A 120 -21.03 -5.22 -10.35
CA ALA A 120 -20.91 -6.67 -10.46
C ALA A 120 -21.31 -7.37 -9.15
N ARG A 121 -20.90 -6.84 -7.99
CA ARG A 121 -21.32 -7.35 -6.68
C ARG A 121 -22.82 -7.19 -6.46
N GLN A 122 -23.36 -6.02 -6.80
CA GLN A 122 -24.79 -5.75 -6.67
C GLN A 122 -25.62 -6.73 -7.51
N ARG A 123 -25.26 -6.94 -8.77
CA ARG A 123 -25.97 -7.90 -9.65
C ARG A 123 -25.88 -9.34 -9.18
N ARG A 124 -24.77 -9.74 -8.55
CA ARG A 124 -24.66 -11.07 -7.93
C ARG A 124 -25.58 -11.19 -6.71
N TRP A 125 -25.58 -10.16 -5.87
CA TRP A 125 -26.44 -10.08 -4.69
C TRP A 125 -27.93 -10.15 -5.05
N ASP A 126 -28.36 -9.41 -6.08
CA ASP A 126 -29.76 -9.42 -6.56
C ASP A 126 -30.19 -10.80 -7.08
N ARG A 127 -29.23 -11.65 -7.51
CA ARG A 127 -29.45 -13.05 -7.90
C ARG A 127 -29.42 -14.03 -6.72
N GLY A 128 -29.25 -13.53 -5.49
CA GLY A 128 -29.22 -14.34 -4.26
C GLY A 128 -27.84 -14.91 -3.89
N ALA A 129 -26.75 -14.46 -4.52
CA ALA A 129 -25.40 -14.85 -4.10
C ALA A 129 -24.95 -13.96 -2.92
N GLY A 130 -24.89 -14.54 -1.72
CA GLY A 130 -24.45 -13.85 -0.50
C GLY A 130 -22.94 -13.68 -0.37
N GLU A 131 -22.16 -14.38 -1.18
CA GLU A 131 -20.70 -14.35 -1.17
C GLU A 131 -20.14 -14.12 -2.59
N ASP A 132 -19.00 -13.42 -2.67
CA ASP A 132 -18.27 -13.25 -3.92
C ASP A 132 -17.47 -14.54 -4.25
N PRO A 133 -17.67 -15.16 -5.43
CA PRO A 133 -16.96 -16.38 -5.78
C PRO A 133 -15.46 -16.13 -5.95
N ALA A 134 -14.65 -17.14 -5.64
CA ALA A 134 -13.23 -17.09 -5.92
C ALA A 134 -12.98 -16.89 -7.43
N ALA A 135 -12.39 -15.75 -7.77
CA ALA A 135 -12.02 -15.42 -9.14
C ALA A 135 -10.72 -16.13 -9.52
N ALA A 136 -10.76 -17.08 -10.45
CA ALA A 136 -9.57 -17.80 -10.92
C ALA A 136 -8.45 -16.89 -11.44
N TRP A 137 -8.80 -15.67 -11.86
CA TRP A 137 -7.87 -14.64 -12.35
C TRP A 137 -7.31 -13.72 -11.27
N LYS A 138 -7.74 -13.87 -10.01
CA LYS A 138 -7.16 -13.23 -8.82
C LYS A 138 -6.39 -14.29 -8.03
N ALA A 139 -5.16 -13.96 -7.66
CA ALA A 139 -4.37 -14.80 -6.78
C ALA A 139 -3.67 -13.95 -5.71
N GLU A 140 -3.55 -14.52 -4.52
CA GLU A 140 -2.91 -13.88 -3.39
C GLU A 140 -2.05 -14.88 -2.62
N TYR A 141 -0.81 -14.51 -2.31
CA TYR A 141 0.18 -15.35 -1.65
C TYR A 141 0.99 -14.57 -0.61
N THR A 142 1.60 -15.29 0.34
CA THR A 142 2.74 -14.77 1.08
C THR A 142 4.03 -14.95 0.27
N GLY A 143 5.09 -14.20 0.60
CA GLY A 143 6.41 -14.30 0.00
C GLY A 143 7.00 -15.71 0.16
N GLU A 144 6.81 -16.33 1.32
CA GLU A 144 7.20 -17.72 1.58
C GLU A 144 6.48 -18.70 0.62
N THR A 145 5.14 -18.63 0.56
CA THR A 145 4.33 -19.54 -0.25
C THR A 145 4.68 -19.42 -1.73
N VAL A 146 4.82 -18.19 -2.23
CA VAL A 146 5.16 -17.96 -3.65
C VAL A 146 6.55 -18.51 -3.97
N ASN A 147 7.54 -18.29 -3.11
CA ASN A 147 8.91 -18.78 -3.33
C ASN A 147 8.98 -20.31 -3.32
N GLU A 148 8.21 -20.98 -2.45
CA GLU A 148 8.17 -22.44 -2.41
C GLU A 148 7.78 -23.01 -3.79
N PHE A 149 6.71 -22.52 -4.41
CA PHE A 149 6.27 -23.05 -5.70
C PHE A 149 6.98 -22.45 -6.91
N LEU A 150 7.61 -21.27 -6.79
CA LEU A 150 8.44 -20.70 -7.84
C LEU A 150 9.78 -21.44 -7.97
N SER A 151 10.30 -21.97 -6.86
CA SER A 151 11.52 -22.79 -6.84
C SER A 151 11.39 -24.11 -7.61
N ARG A 152 10.16 -24.55 -7.90
CA ARG A 152 9.86 -25.79 -8.62
C ARG A 152 9.44 -25.47 -10.06
N PRO A 153 9.94 -26.21 -11.06
CA PRO A 153 9.41 -26.11 -12.43
C PRO A 153 7.92 -26.42 -12.43
N ALA A 154 7.10 -25.49 -12.92
CA ALA A 154 5.67 -25.71 -13.12
C ALA A 154 5.17 -24.89 -14.32
N ALA A 155 4.01 -25.28 -14.84
CA ALA A 155 3.42 -24.62 -15.99
C ALA A 155 3.10 -23.14 -15.68
N PRO A 156 3.17 -22.25 -16.69
CA PRO A 156 2.66 -20.89 -16.57
C PRO A 156 1.17 -20.88 -16.22
N ARG A 157 0.75 -19.82 -15.53
CA ARG A 157 -0.62 -19.55 -15.08
C ARG A 157 -1.15 -18.28 -15.74
N PRO A 158 -1.45 -18.32 -17.05
CA PRO A 158 -1.94 -17.16 -17.80
C PRO A 158 -3.35 -16.73 -17.39
N GLU A 159 -4.10 -17.59 -16.68
CA GLU A 159 -5.41 -17.26 -16.14
C GLU A 159 -5.34 -16.18 -15.06
N VAL A 160 -4.22 -16.10 -14.32
CA VAL A 160 -4.02 -15.10 -13.27
C VAL A 160 -3.65 -13.76 -13.89
N ALA A 161 -4.56 -12.79 -13.79
CA ALA A 161 -4.35 -11.43 -14.25
C ALA A 161 -4.01 -10.48 -13.09
N HIS A 162 -4.48 -10.78 -11.88
CA HIS A 162 -4.32 -9.94 -10.69
C HIS A 162 -3.58 -10.73 -9.62
N LEU A 163 -2.41 -10.24 -9.22
CA LEU A 163 -1.57 -10.90 -8.25
C LEU A 163 -1.21 -9.96 -7.11
N THR A 164 -1.49 -10.39 -5.89
CA THR A 164 -0.99 -9.78 -4.66
C THR A 164 -0.02 -10.73 -3.98
N ILE A 165 1.16 -10.25 -3.61
CA ILE A 165 2.10 -10.99 -2.78
C ILE A 165 2.42 -10.13 -1.56
N ARG A 166 2.15 -10.66 -0.37
CA ARG A 166 2.45 -10.04 0.93
C ARG A 166 3.67 -10.66 1.57
N ASP A 167 4.23 -10.00 2.59
CA ASP A 167 5.30 -10.55 3.43
C ASP A 167 6.51 -11.05 2.62
N ILE A 168 6.93 -10.25 1.63
CA ILE A 168 8.09 -10.55 0.80
C ILE A 168 9.37 -10.18 1.54
N ASP A 169 10.20 -11.18 1.83
CA ASP A 169 11.59 -11.00 2.25
C ASP A 169 12.55 -10.98 1.05
N SER A 170 12.33 -11.86 0.08
CA SER A 170 13.05 -11.95 -1.19
C SER A 170 12.12 -12.50 -2.27
N LEU A 171 12.21 -12.01 -3.51
CA LEU A 171 11.41 -12.49 -4.63
C LEU A 171 12.21 -12.37 -5.94
N ASP A 172 12.26 -13.44 -6.72
CA ASP A 172 12.82 -13.44 -8.08
C ASP A 172 11.75 -13.05 -9.11
N CYS A 173 11.89 -11.86 -9.67
CA CYS A 173 10.95 -11.35 -10.67
C CYS A 173 11.01 -12.11 -12.01
N ALA A 174 12.14 -12.76 -12.34
CA ALA A 174 12.23 -13.58 -13.55
C ALA A 174 11.30 -14.81 -13.45
N GLN A 175 11.33 -15.48 -12.30
CA GLN A 175 10.46 -16.63 -12.03
C GLN A 175 9.00 -16.20 -11.93
N LEU A 176 8.73 -15.07 -11.27
CA LEU A 176 7.39 -14.49 -11.17
C LEU A 176 6.76 -14.28 -12.56
N VAL A 177 7.48 -13.64 -13.46
CA VAL A 177 7.01 -13.32 -14.81
C VAL A 177 6.81 -14.58 -15.66
N GLN A 178 7.69 -15.58 -15.52
CA GLN A 178 7.51 -16.87 -16.19
C GLN A 178 6.25 -17.59 -15.71
N ARG A 179 5.97 -17.55 -14.40
CA ARG A 179 4.79 -18.18 -13.82
C ARG A 179 3.52 -17.43 -14.14
N PHE A 180 3.53 -16.10 -14.15
CA PHE A 180 2.34 -15.26 -14.33
C PHE A 180 2.54 -14.26 -15.48
N PRO A 181 2.54 -14.73 -16.75
CA PRO A 181 2.92 -13.90 -17.89
C PRO A 181 1.86 -12.87 -18.31
N GLN A 182 0.60 -13.04 -17.90
CA GLN A 182 -0.56 -12.24 -18.36
C GLN A 182 -1.07 -11.25 -17.29
N LEU A 183 -0.21 -10.86 -16.35
CA LEU A 183 -0.59 -9.94 -15.28
C LEU A 183 -1.00 -8.57 -15.84
N THR A 184 -2.19 -8.12 -15.44
CA THR A 184 -2.67 -6.75 -15.63
C THR A 184 -2.54 -5.93 -14.34
N ARG A 185 -2.47 -6.59 -13.17
CA ARG A 185 -2.29 -5.94 -11.87
C ARG A 185 -1.31 -6.72 -11.00
N LEU A 186 -0.31 -6.03 -10.47
CA LEU A 186 0.71 -6.61 -9.61
C LEU A 186 0.90 -5.77 -8.35
N HIS A 187 0.59 -6.34 -7.20
CA HIS A 187 0.79 -5.74 -5.88
C HIS A 187 1.84 -6.54 -5.11
N LEU A 188 2.93 -5.89 -4.72
CA LEU A 188 4.04 -6.50 -4.00
C LEU A 188 4.26 -5.74 -2.69
N HIS A 189 4.17 -6.44 -1.57
CA HIS A 189 4.34 -5.87 -0.24
C HIS A 189 5.43 -6.63 0.50
N GLY A 190 6.45 -5.91 0.95
CA GLY A 190 7.52 -6.43 1.79
C GLY A 190 7.68 -5.63 3.08
N ARG A 191 8.72 -5.98 3.84
CA ARG A 191 9.14 -5.26 5.04
C ARG A 191 10.66 -5.07 4.97
N LEU A 192 11.09 -4.18 4.08
CA LEU A 192 12.48 -4.06 3.61
C LEU A 192 12.97 -5.30 2.84
N GLY A 193 12.06 -5.94 2.12
CA GLY A 193 12.37 -7.13 1.31
C GLY A 193 13.17 -6.82 0.05
N LEU A 194 13.63 -7.86 -0.65
CA LEU A 194 14.45 -7.74 -1.86
C LEU A 194 13.73 -8.27 -3.10
N LEU A 195 13.75 -7.49 -4.18
CA LEU A 195 13.40 -7.93 -5.52
C LEU A 195 14.68 -8.20 -6.31
N HIS A 196 14.82 -9.42 -6.78
CA HIS A 196 15.89 -9.84 -7.69
C HIS A 196 15.38 -9.81 -9.13
N ALA A 197 16.27 -9.47 -10.06
CA ALA A 197 15.96 -9.38 -11.50
C ALA A 197 14.71 -8.50 -11.79
N ALA A 198 14.52 -7.40 -11.05
CA ALA A 198 13.32 -6.57 -11.15
C ALA A 198 13.09 -6.00 -12.56
N GLY A 199 14.15 -5.82 -13.36
CA GLY A 199 14.04 -5.45 -14.77
C GLY A 199 13.18 -6.41 -15.62
N GLU A 200 13.05 -7.69 -15.23
CA GLU A 200 12.23 -8.68 -15.92
C GLU A 200 10.73 -8.33 -15.92
N LEU A 201 10.27 -7.49 -14.98
CA LEU A 201 8.89 -7.00 -14.96
C LEU A 201 8.51 -6.26 -16.25
N ASN A 202 9.49 -5.76 -17.02
CA ASN A 202 9.26 -5.18 -18.35
C ASN A 202 8.69 -6.19 -19.37
N ARG A 203 8.68 -7.50 -19.08
CA ARG A 203 8.10 -8.52 -19.98
C ARG A 203 6.58 -8.66 -19.84
N LEU A 204 5.98 -8.04 -18.82
CA LEU A 204 4.54 -8.07 -18.58
C LEU A 204 3.82 -7.04 -19.48
N ALA A 205 3.76 -7.28 -20.78
CA ALA A 205 3.25 -6.32 -21.77
C ALA A 205 1.79 -5.84 -21.49
N CYS A 206 0.99 -6.63 -20.79
CA CYS A 206 -0.38 -6.32 -20.41
C CYS A 206 -0.52 -5.60 -19.05
N LEU A 207 0.60 -5.30 -18.37
CA LEU A 207 0.58 -4.71 -17.03
C LEU A 207 -0.01 -3.30 -17.05
N ARG A 208 -1.12 -3.13 -16.32
CA ARG A 208 -1.84 -1.86 -16.19
C ARG A 208 -1.55 -1.18 -14.86
N ARG A 209 -1.34 -1.94 -13.79
CA ARG A 209 -1.18 -1.38 -12.45
C ARG A 209 -0.10 -2.11 -11.68
N ILE A 210 0.82 -1.33 -11.12
CA ILE A 210 1.83 -1.83 -10.21
C ILE A 210 1.78 -1.06 -8.90
N HIS A 211 1.76 -1.81 -7.80
CA HIS A 211 1.89 -1.31 -6.44
C HIS A 211 3.05 -2.03 -5.76
N VAL A 212 4.04 -1.28 -5.27
CA VAL A 212 5.21 -1.83 -4.57
C VAL A 212 5.39 -1.08 -3.25
N VAL A 213 5.44 -1.82 -2.15
CA VAL A 213 5.59 -1.29 -0.80
C VAL A 213 6.78 -1.92 -0.10
N ASP A 214 7.70 -1.10 0.39
CA ASP A 214 8.84 -1.47 1.25
C ASP A 214 9.69 -2.62 0.68
N LEU A 215 10.04 -2.49 -0.60
CA LEU A 215 10.85 -3.44 -1.36
C LEU A 215 12.04 -2.77 -2.04
N PHE A 216 13.17 -3.46 -2.01
CA PHE A 216 14.51 -2.99 -2.38
C PHE A 216 15.19 -3.95 -3.36
N GLY A 217 16.45 -3.71 -3.70
CA GLY A 217 17.20 -4.53 -4.67
C GLY A 217 17.12 -4.02 -6.11
N MET A 218 16.14 -3.18 -6.45
CA MET A 218 16.08 -2.53 -7.76
C MET A 218 17.08 -1.38 -7.89
N THR A 219 17.66 -1.25 -9.08
CA THR A 219 18.52 -0.15 -9.52
C THR A 219 17.82 0.65 -10.62
N GLU A 220 18.39 1.79 -11.04
CA GLU A 220 17.85 2.56 -12.16
C GLU A 220 17.74 1.78 -13.49
N GLN A 221 18.50 0.69 -13.67
CA GLN A 221 18.49 -0.15 -14.87
C GLN A 221 17.23 -1.02 -14.94
N ASP A 222 16.66 -1.35 -13.79
CA ASP A 222 15.46 -2.17 -13.62
C ASP A 222 14.16 -1.41 -13.91
N ARG A 223 14.23 -0.10 -14.19
CA ARG A 223 13.05 0.75 -14.38
C ARG A 223 12.08 0.16 -15.41
N LEU A 224 10.79 0.21 -15.08
CA LEU A 224 9.72 -0.08 -16.04
C LEU A 224 9.70 1.00 -17.12
N ARG A 225 9.57 0.59 -18.37
CA ARG A 225 9.63 1.47 -19.55
C ARG A 225 8.27 1.52 -20.23
N PRO A 226 7.75 2.70 -20.61
CA PRO A 226 6.47 2.82 -21.29
C PRO A 226 6.36 1.97 -22.57
N GLN A 227 7.46 1.77 -23.30
CA GLN A 227 7.47 0.92 -24.50
C GLN A 227 7.30 -0.57 -24.20
N SER A 228 7.72 -1.01 -23.02
CA SER A 228 7.64 -2.41 -22.59
C SER A 228 6.32 -2.74 -21.89
N VAL A 229 5.73 -1.76 -21.22
CA VAL A 229 4.44 -1.85 -20.51
C VAL A 229 3.48 -0.73 -20.97
N PRO A 230 3.03 -0.76 -22.24
CA PRO A 230 2.30 0.36 -22.86
C PRO A 230 0.91 0.62 -22.26
N GLU A 231 0.33 -0.39 -21.64
CA GLU A 231 -1.00 -0.36 -21.02
C GLU A 231 -1.01 0.24 -19.60
N MET A 232 0.13 0.74 -19.11
CA MET A 232 0.26 1.22 -17.73
C MET A 232 -0.66 2.41 -17.40
N GLU A 233 -1.57 2.18 -16.47
CA GLU A 233 -2.53 3.14 -15.91
C GLU A 233 -2.11 3.66 -14.54
N SER A 234 -1.35 2.89 -13.76
CA SER A 234 -1.02 3.26 -12.38
C SER A 234 0.34 2.72 -11.93
N VAL A 235 1.23 3.63 -11.56
CA VAL A 235 2.50 3.36 -10.89
C VAL A 235 2.42 3.92 -9.48
N ASP A 236 2.37 3.05 -8.48
CA ASP A 236 2.44 3.46 -7.09
C ASP A 236 3.52 2.73 -6.33
N LEU A 237 4.49 3.49 -5.84
CA LEU A 237 5.70 2.98 -5.24
C LEU A 237 5.91 3.71 -3.92
N HIS A 238 6.02 2.95 -2.84
CA HIS A 238 6.24 3.47 -1.49
C HIS A 238 7.38 2.70 -0.84
N GLY A 239 8.32 3.41 -0.21
CA GLY A 239 9.40 2.73 0.51
C GLY A 239 10.39 2.01 -0.40
N ILE A 240 10.77 2.62 -1.52
CA ILE A 240 11.66 2.01 -2.54
C ILE A 240 13.04 2.68 -2.61
N PRO A 241 14.07 2.06 -3.25
CA PRO A 241 15.38 2.67 -3.44
C PRO A 241 15.32 4.07 -4.08
N ALA A 242 16.14 5.00 -3.59
CA ALA A 242 16.15 6.39 -4.02
C ALA A 242 16.46 6.56 -5.51
N ASP A 243 17.43 5.82 -6.03
CA ASP A 243 17.85 5.91 -7.42
C ASP A 243 16.79 5.32 -8.36
N TYR A 244 16.20 4.18 -8.00
CA TYR A 244 15.05 3.61 -8.71
C TYR A 244 13.86 4.58 -8.71
N ALA A 245 13.55 5.21 -7.57
CA ALA A 245 12.49 6.19 -7.46
C ALA A 245 12.73 7.41 -8.36
N ALA A 246 13.97 7.90 -8.46
CA ALA A 246 14.33 8.99 -9.35
C ALA A 246 14.14 8.61 -10.82
N ALA A 247 14.64 7.42 -11.22
CA ALA A 247 14.49 6.88 -12.57
C ALA A 247 13.01 6.70 -12.96
N MET A 248 12.20 6.12 -12.07
CA MET A 248 10.76 5.91 -12.28
C MET A 248 10.01 7.23 -12.39
N ARG A 249 10.32 8.23 -11.54
CA ARG A 249 9.72 9.57 -11.66
C ARG A 249 10.03 10.23 -12.99
N SER A 250 11.29 10.17 -13.43
CA SER A 250 11.69 10.75 -14.73
C SER A 250 11.01 10.08 -15.90
N THR A 251 10.77 8.77 -15.79
CA THR A 251 10.19 7.95 -16.86
C THR A 251 8.67 8.11 -16.94
N TRP A 252 7.97 8.11 -15.81
CA TRP A 252 6.51 7.99 -15.79
C TRP A 252 5.75 9.31 -15.58
N ARG A 253 6.37 10.36 -15.04
CA ARG A 253 5.70 11.67 -14.94
C ARG A 253 5.27 12.25 -16.30
N PRO A 254 6.06 12.11 -17.40
CA PRO A 254 5.62 12.51 -18.74
C PRO A 254 4.37 11.77 -19.24
N GLU A 255 4.04 10.61 -18.68
CA GLU A 255 2.88 9.78 -19.06
C GLU A 255 1.59 10.19 -18.33
N ILE A 256 1.66 11.11 -17.36
CA ILE A 256 0.50 11.58 -16.59
C ILE A 256 -0.57 12.23 -17.49
N PRO A 257 -0.23 13.13 -18.45
CA PRO A 257 -1.20 13.67 -19.41
C PRO A 257 -1.86 12.61 -20.29
N ALA A 258 -1.20 11.47 -20.50
CA ALA A 258 -1.76 10.33 -21.22
C ALA A 258 -2.63 9.43 -20.33
N GLY A 259 -2.85 9.76 -19.05
CA GLY A 259 -3.75 9.01 -18.17
C GLY A 259 -3.07 7.94 -17.31
N THR A 260 -1.77 8.06 -17.05
CA THR A 260 -1.06 7.22 -16.08
C THR A 260 -0.97 7.92 -14.72
N TYR A 261 -1.57 7.34 -13.69
CA TYR A 261 -1.40 7.79 -12.31
C TYR A 261 0.02 7.45 -11.82
N VAL A 262 0.70 8.41 -11.19
CA VAL A 262 2.06 8.21 -10.65
C VAL A 262 2.15 8.74 -9.22
N SER A 263 2.34 7.83 -8.27
CA SER A 263 2.64 8.11 -6.87
C SER A 263 3.95 7.43 -6.50
N ILE A 264 4.96 8.21 -6.12
CA ILE A 264 6.27 7.67 -5.72
C ILE A 264 6.70 8.38 -4.44
N ARG A 265 6.53 7.71 -3.31
CA ARG A 265 6.66 8.26 -1.94
C ARG A 265 7.73 7.50 -1.15
N ARG A 266 8.23 8.15 -0.10
CA ARG A 266 9.19 7.56 0.87
C ARG A 266 10.38 6.83 0.20
N ALA A 267 11.01 7.46 -0.78
CA ALA A 267 12.22 6.92 -1.40
C ALA A 267 13.38 6.89 -0.39
N ARG A 268 14.11 5.78 -0.27
CA ARG A 268 15.14 5.57 0.77
C ARG A 268 16.52 5.37 0.18
N LYS A 269 17.53 5.94 0.84
CA LYS A 269 18.95 5.71 0.52
C LYS A 269 19.42 4.38 1.13
N PRO A 270 20.47 3.75 0.58
CA PRO A 270 21.05 2.53 1.13
C PRO A 270 21.35 2.60 2.63
N ASP A 271 21.99 3.69 3.08
CA ASP A 271 22.35 3.89 4.49
C ASP A 271 21.11 3.86 5.41
N TRP A 272 20.01 4.47 5.00
CA TRP A 272 18.75 4.44 5.76
C TRP A 272 18.23 3.00 5.90
N VAL A 273 18.29 2.21 4.82
CA VAL A 273 17.83 0.81 4.84
C VAL A 273 18.70 -0.01 5.77
N GLN A 274 20.02 0.17 5.73
CA GLN A 274 20.96 -0.50 6.61
C GLN A 274 20.70 -0.17 8.08
N GLU A 275 20.50 1.12 8.39
CA GLU A 275 20.26 1.59 9.76
C GLU A 275 18.90 1.16 10.33
N ASN A 276 17.90 0.93 9.47
CA ASN A 276 16.52 0.64 9.88
C ASN A 276 16.11 -0.82 9.70
N ARG A 277 17.00 -1.70 9.22
CA ARG A 277 16.70 -3.11 8.98
C ARG A 277 16.18 -3.83 10.23
N ASN A 278 16.83 -3.56 11.36
CA ASN A 278 16.49 -4.14 12.67
C ASN A 278 15.87 -3.09 13.60
N ASN A 279 15.31 -2.01 13.05
CA ASN A 279 14.63 -1.00 13.84
C ASN A 279 13.12 -1.32 13.91
N PRO A 280 12.59 -1.75 15.07
CA PRO A 280 11.17 -2.06 15.23
C PRO A 280 10.29 -0.80 15.11
N LEU A 281 10.84 0.39 15.37
CA LEU A 281 10.12 1.66 15.28
C LEU A 281 10.18 2.30 13.89
N ARG A 282 10.78 1.66 12.88
CA ARG A 282 11.00 2.29 11.55
C ARG A 282 9.70 2.79 10.90
N ASP A 283 8.56 2.15 11.20
CA ASP A 283 7.26 2.46 10.61
C ASP A 283 6.64 3.76 11.19
N TRP A 284 7.25 4.32 12.24
CA TRP A 284 6.92 5.64 12.78
C TRP A 284 7.40 6.78 11.86
N ASP A 285 8.39 6.52 10.98
CA ASP A 285 8.90 7.53 10.05
C ASP A 285 7.82 7.99 9.07
N GLY A 286 7.34 9.22 9.26
CA GLY A 286 6.36 9.86 8.39
C GLY A 286 4.90 9.49 8.68
N ARG A 287 4.58 8.95 9.87
CA ARG A 287 3.20 8.92 10.37
C ARG A 287 2.70 10.35 10.59
N GLU A 288 1.42 10.60 10.36
CA GLU A 288 0.85 11.95 10.43
C GLU A 288 0.97 12.57 11.83
N GLN A 289 0.76 11.75 12.86
CA GLN A 289 0.84 12.13 14.27
C GLN A 289 2.28 12.19 14.82
N ILE A 290 3.27 11.62 14.10
CA ILE A 290 4.66 11.53 14.59
C ILE A 290 5.56 12.44 13.74
N SER A 291 6.02 13.54 14.34
CA SER A 291 6.96 14.42 13.67
C SER A 291 8.31 13.75 13.45
N THR A 292 9.04 14.15 12.40
CA THR A 292 10.40 13.64 12.13
C THR A 292 11.35 13.78 13.32
N THR A 293 11.23 14.88 14.08
CA THR A 293 12.02 15.09 15.31
C THR A 293 11.66 14.07 16.39
N THR A 294 10.37 13.80 16.60
CA THR A 294 9.89 12.79 17.54
C THR A 294 10.39 11.41 17.13
N TYR A 295 10.23 11.04 15.86
CA TYR A 295 10.74 9.78 15.30
C TYR A 295 12.23 9.60 15.55
N ASN A 296 13.05 10.61 15.21
CA ASN A 296 14.50 10.52 15.39
C ASN A 296 14.90 10.35 16.86
N ARG A 297 14.20 11.02 17.79
CA ARG A 297 14.43 10.86 19.23
C ARG A 297 14.00 9.47 19.72
N ALA A 298 12.86 8.95 19.26
CA ALA A 298 12.40 7.60 19.59
C ALA A 298 13.41 6.54 19.14
N VAL A 299 13.93 6.65 17.91
CA VAL A 299 14.96 5.73 17.39
C VAL A 299 16.28 5.85 18.16
N ALA A 300 16.70 7.06 18.53
CA ALA A 300 17.90 7.26 19.35
C ALA A 300 17.75 6.63 20.75
N GLN A 301 16.58 6.78 21.37
CA GLN A 301 16.26 6.14 22.65
C GLN A 301 16.29 4.61 22.52
N TYR A 302 15.61 4.06 21.50
CA TYR A 302 15.62 2.63 21.21
C TYR A 302 17.05 2.08 21.04
N LYS A 303 17.90 2.76 20.25
CA LYS A 303 19.31 2.36 20.04
C LYS A 303 20.10 2.38 21.35
N THR A 304 19.84 3.37 22.22
CA THR A 304 20.48 3.49 23.53
C THR A 304 20.08 2.33 24.44
N THR A 305 18.78 2.05 24.55
CA THR A 305 18.25 0.93 25.32
C THR A 305 18.76 -0.40 24.79
N ARG A 306 18.73 -0.64 23.48
CA ARG A 306 19.28 -1.85 22.85
C ARG A 306 20.73 -2.07 23.23
N LYS A 307 21.58 -1.03 23.14
CA LYS A 307 22.99 -1.14 23.53
C LYS A 307 23.15 -1.51 25.00
N ALA A 308 22.39 -0.87 25.89
CA ALA A 308 22.45 -1.14 27.33
C ALA A 308 22.03 -2.58 27.66
N VAL A 309 20.90 -3.05 27.10
CA VAL A 309 20.41 -4.43 27.32
C VAL A 309 21.44 -5.45 26.85
N LEU A 310 21.95 -5.31 25.61
CA LEU A 310 22.93 -6.26 25.08
C LEU A 310 24.23 -6.28 25.89
N GLN A 311 24.67 -5.11 26.38
CA GLN A 311 25.84 -5.02 27.25
C GLN A 311 25.59 -5.71 28.60
N THR A 312 24.48 -5.42 29.27
CA THR A 312 24.11 -6.06 30.54
C THR A 312 24.00 -7.58 30.40
N LEU A 313 23.39 -8.07 29.32
CA LEU A 313 23.28 -9.50 29.08
C LEU A 313 24.63 -10.20 28.80
N ALA A 314 25.63 -9.46 28.32
CA ALA A 314 26.95 -9.99 28.04
C ALA A 314 27.89 -9.95 29.26
N GLU A 315 27.74 -8.95 30.13
CA GLU A 315 28.66 -8.67 31.24
C GLU A 315 28.17 -9.23 32.58
N GLU A 316 26.85 -9.24 32.82
CA GLU A 316 26.28 -9.64 34.11
C GLU A 316 25.87 -11.12 34.14
N PRO A 317 26.13 -11.83 35.26
CA PRO A 317 25.63 -13.19 35.42
C PRO A 317 24.10 -13.21 35.55
N ALA A 318 23.50 -14.36 35.27
CA ALA A 318 22.04 -14.50 35.17
C ALA A 318 21.30 -14.11 36.47
N ASP A 319 21.92 -14.27 37.62
CA ASP A 319 21.41 -13.93 38.96
C ASP A 319 21.57 -12.45 39.32
N GLY A 320 22.50 -11.72 38.68
CA GLY A 320 22.78 -10.31 38.96
C GLY A 320 22.06 -9.31 38.06
N ARG A 321 21.48 -9.76 36.94
CA ARG A 321 21.02 -8.87 35.86
C ARG A 321 19.59 -8.30 35.98
N SER A 322 18.75 -8.76 36.92
CA SER A 322 17.35 -8.30 37.03
C SER A 322 17.24 -6.80 37.30
N ALA A 323 17.87 -6.32 38.37
CA ALA A 323 17.79 -4.91 38.77
C ALA A 323 18.37 -3.95 37.71
N PRO A 324 19.53 -4.22 37.07
CA PRO A 324 19.99 -3.44 35.92
C PRO A 324 19.02 -3.40 34.75
N LEU A 325 18.34 -4.52 34.43
CA LEU A 325 17.37 -4.58 33.35
C LEU A 325 16.07 -3.82 33.67
N GLU A 326 15.59 -3.90 34.92
CA GLU A 326 14.48 -3.06 35.41
C GLU A 326 14.83 -1.57 35.29
N GLU A 327 16.05 -1.19 35.65
CA GLU A 327 16.53 0.19 35.51
C GLU A 327 16.56 0.66 34.05
N ILE A 328 17.01 -0.20 33.14
CA ILE A 328 17.01 0.09 31.70
C ILE A 328 15.57 0.25 31.17
N GLY A 329 14.66 -0.63 31.60
CA GLY A 329 13.23 -0.54 31.27
C GLY A 329 12.60 0.76 31.77
N ARG A 330 12.91 1.15 33.01
CA ARG A 330 12.44 2.40 33.61
C ARG A 330 12.93 3.63 32.86
N ALA A 331 14.23 3.70 32.56
CA ALA A 331 14.82 4.79 31.78
C ALA A 331 14.25 4.88 30.37
N TYR A 332 13.92 3.73 29.75
CA TYR A 332 13.24 3.69 28.46
C TYR A 332 11.85 4.32 28.55
N ALA A 333 11.01 3.89 29.51
CA ALA A 333 9.68 4.45 29.68
C ALA A 333 9.69 5.95 30.01
N GLU A 334 10.56 6.40 30.92
CA GLU A 334 10.71 7.83 31.25
C GLU A 334 11.06 8.69 30.02
N ALA A 335 11.93 8.19 29.14
CA ALA A 335 12.25 8.90 27.91
C ALA A 335 11.05 9.01 26.97
N PHE A 336 10.18 8.00 26.92
CA PHE A 336 8.95 8.05 26.13
C PHE A 336 7.85 8.90 26.79
N ASN A 337 7.71 8.90 28.12
CA ASN A 337 6.88 9.86 28.87
C ASN A 337 7.23 11.30 28.48
N GLN A 338 8.52 11.63 28.45
CA GLN A 338 8.99 12.97 28.07
C GLN A 338 8.71 13.31 26.59
N LEU A 339 8.79 12.32 25.70
CA LEU A 339 8.44 12.51 24.29
C LEU A 339 6.94 12.73 24.13
N ASP A 340 6.13 12.01 24.88
CA ASP A 340 4.68 12.05 24.79
C ASP A 340 4.09 13.30 25.42
N HIS A 341 4.53 13.70 26.61
CA HIS A 341 4.03 14.89 27.31
C HIS A 341 4.07 16.17 26.45
N GLN A 342 4.94 16.24 25.45
CA GLN A 342 5.00 17.39 24.54
C GLN A 342 3.85 17.44 23.53
N LYS A 343 3.28 16.30 23.13
CA LYS A 343 2.37 16.22 21.98
C LYS A 343 1.18 15.25 22.12
N GLY A 344 1.20 14.31 23.06
CA GLY A 344 0.20 13.25 23.21
C GLY A 344 0.06 12.45 21.92
N PHE A 345 1.10 11.70 21.55
CA PHE A 345 1.13 10.93 20.29
C PHE A 345 1.18 9.42 20.52
N ILE A 346 1.51 8.97 21.73
CA ILE A 346 1.53 7.57 22.07
C ILE A 346 0.10 7.14 22.41
N GLU A 347 -0.53 6.48 21.44
CA GLU A 347 -1.86 5.90 21.62
C GLU A 347 -1.72 4.39 21.85
N THR A 348 -2.82 3.65 21.71
CA THR A 348 -2.83 2.20 21.90
C THR A 348 -1.85 1.46 20.98
N VAL A 349 -1.76 1.86 19.70
CA VAL A 349 -0.87 1.22 18.73
C VAL A 349 0.60 1.50 19.05
N GLU A 350 0.97 2.77 19.23
CA GLU A 350 2.34 3.16 19.54
C GLU A 350 2.82 2.53 20.86
N ARG A 351 1.93 2.42 21.86
CA ARG A 351 2.20 1.71 23.10
C ARG A 351 2.58 0.24 22.88
N GLU A 352 1.78 -0.49 22.12
CA GLU A 352 2.06 -1.89 21.79
C GLU A 352 3.39 -2.02 21.03
N GLU A 353 3.67 -1.09 20.12
CA GLU A 353 4.92 -1.06 19.36
C GLU A 353 6.14 -0.77 20.23
N LEU A 354 6.02 0.03 21.29
CA LEU A 354 7.09 0.30 22.24
C LEU A 354 7.45 -0.93 23.08
N PHE A 355 6.46 -1.73 23.49
CA PHE A 355 6.73 -3.01 24.16
C PHE A 355 7.27 -4.06 23.19
N ALA A 356 6.70 -4.15 21.98
CA ALA A 356 7.23 -5.01 20.93
C ALA A 356 8.69 -4.65 20.58
N ALA A 357 9.09 -3.38 20.71
CA ALA A 357 10.47 -2.96 20.53
C ALA A 357 11.40 -3.47 21.65
N LEU A 358 10.97 -3.50 22.91
CA LEU A 358 11.71 -4.13 24.01
C LEU A 358 11.82 -5.64 23.79
N ASP A 359 10.72 -6.28 23.42
CA ASP A 359 10.70 -7.72 23.08
C ASP A 359 11.66 -8.04 21.93
N HIS A 360 11.72 -7.17 20.92
CA HIS A 360 12.62 -7.33 19.79
C HIS A 360 14.10 -7.35 20.22
N ILE A 361 14.49 -6.52 21.20
CA ILE A 361 15.86 -6.49 21.73
C ILE A 361 16.20 -7.83 22.41
N VAL A 362 15.25 -8.37 23.20
CA VAL A 362 15.46 -9.66 23.88
C VAL A 362 15.55 -10.79 22.87
N ASN A 363 14.66 -10.83 21.88
CA ASN A 363 14.68 -11.85 20.82
C ASN A 363 15.99 -11.80 20.01
N GLU A 364 16.52 -10.60 19.77
CA GLU A 364 17.84 -10.43 19.15
C GLU A 364 18.96 -11.02 20.02
N ALA A 365 18.91 -10.79 21.33
CA ALA A 365 19.87 -11.37 22.27
C ALA A 365 19.77 -12.91 22.31
N GLU A 366 18.57 -13.47 22.29
CA GLU A 366 18.35 -14.92 22.24
C GLU A 366 18.90 -15.54 20.95
N ALA A 367 18.74 -14.85 19.81
CA ALA A 367 19.33 -15.29 18.55
C ALA A 367 20.88 -15.32 18.58
N LEU A 368 21.51 -14.46 19.40
CA LEU A 368 22.96 -14.37 19.55
C LEU A 368 23.52 -15.34 20.60
N HIS A 369 22.78 -15.59 21.68
CA HIS A 369 23.29 -16.26 22.89
C HIS A 369 22.54 -17.54 23.28
N GLY A 370 21.47 -17.89 22.56
CA GLY A 370 20.58 -19.01 22.87
C GLY A 370 19.31 -18.59 23.61
N PRO A 371 18.27 -19.45 23.61
CA PRO A 371 16.98 -19.14 24.22
C PRO A 371 17.06 -19.09 25.75
N GLY A 372 16.05 -18.51 26.39
CA GLY A 372 15.89 -18.53 27.86
C GLY A 372 16.13 -17.19 28.53
N LEU A 373 15.78 -16.09 27.85
CA LEU A 373 15.89 -14.72 28.38
C LEU A 373 14.54 -14.17 28.87
N GLU A 374 13.60 -15.05 29.26
CA GLU A 374 12.27 -14.64 29.72
C GLU A 374 12.34 -13.78 30.99
N ASP A 375 13.25 -14.09 31.93
CA ASP A 375 13.46 -13.26 33.11
C ASP A 375 13.92 -11.84 32.72
N ALA A 376 14.78 -11.72 31.70
CA ALA A 376 15.24 -10.43 31.21
C ALA A 376 14.11 -9.62 30.57
N ARG A 377 13.21 -10.29 29.83
CA ARG A 377 11.98 -9.70 29.29
C ARG A 377 11.11 -9.15 30.39
N ASN A 378 10.85 -9.96 31.43
CA ASN A 378 10.02 -9.58 32.57
C ASN A 378 10.60 -8.40 33.34
N SER A 379 11.92 -8.38 33.58
CA SER A 379 12.61 -7.26 34.23
C SER A 379 12.46 -5.96 33.44
N LEU A 380 12.69 -5.99 32.12
CA LEU A 380 12.55 -4.80 31.26
C LEU A 380 11.12 -4.26 31.25
N ILE A 381 10.13 -5.15 31.11
CA ILE A 381 8.70 -4.78 31.12
C ILE A 381 8.32 -4.20 32.49
N SER A 382 8.69 -4.87 33.58
CA SER A 382 8.40 -4.41 34.94
C SER A 382 8.98 -3.02 35.22
N GLY A 383 10.23 -2.80 34.82
CA GLY A 383 10.88 -1.50 34.91
C GLY A 383 10.13 -0.41 34.12
N ALA A 384 9.77 -0.70 32.87
CA ALA A 384 9.03 0.23 32.03
C ALA A 384 7.63 0.55 32.58
N GLU A 385 6.87 -0.45 33.01
CA GLU A 385 5.53 -0.28 33.56
C GLU A 385 5.51 0.49 34.88
N SER A 386 6.58 0.42 35.68
CA SER A 386 6.67 1.08 36.98
C SER A 386 6.55 2.61 36.92
N VAL A 387 6.89 3.21 35.78
CA VAL A 387 6.94 4.67 35.59
C VAL A 387 6.17 5.17 34.39
N ARG A 388 5.65 4.28 33.53
CA ARG A 388 4.92 4.67 32.32
C ARG A 388 3.71 5.56 32.67
N ASP A 389 3.60 6.69 31.98
CA ASP A 389 2.47 7.63 32.08
C ASP A 389 1.79 7.98 30.73
N TRP A 390 2.24 7.36 29.64
CA TRP A 390 1.64 7.41 28.30
C TRP A 390 0.68 6.25 28.00
#